data_AF-A0A919TT87-F1
#
_entry.id   AF-A0A919TT87-F1
#
_cell.length_a   1.000
_cell.length_b   1.000
_cell.length_c   1.000
_cell.angle_alpha   90.00
_cell.angle_beta   90.00
_cell.angle_gamma   90.00
#
_symmetry.space_group_name_H-M   'P 1'
#
loop_
_entity.id
_entity.type
_entity.pdbx_description
1 polymer ?
#
loop_
_entity_poly.entity_id
_entity_poly.type
_entity_poly.pdbx_seq_one_letter_code
_entity_poly.pdbx_strand_id
1 'polypeptide(L)'
;MKYVVVDTDAFSHLWTNTVAASSFAQHLIGAVPVISFTTVAEVHFGAAKAGWGQRRIDQLDQAVRRYVVAPTTMILPGCGVD
;
A
#
# COMPACT_ATOMS: atom_id res chain seq x y z
N MET A 1 0.75 -19.48 2.67
CA MET A 1 1.29 -18.12 2.49
C MET A 1 0.16 -17.16 2.83
N LYS A 2 0.36 -16.24 3.79
CA LYS A 2 -0.69 -15.29 4.23
C LYS A 2 -0.55 -14.00 3.45
N TYR A 3 -1.60 -13.58 2.77
CA TYR A 3 -1.66 -12.25 2.14
C TYR A 3 -2.36 -11.27 3.09
N VAL A 4 -1.85 -10.06 3.18
CA VAL A 4 -2.48 -8.97 3.95
C VAL A 4 -2.68 -7.81 3.00
N VAL A 5 -3.94 -7.43 2.78
CA VAL A 5 -4.27 -6.25 2.00
C VAL A 5 -4.05 -5.03 2.88
N VAL A 6 -3.23 -4.11 2.39
CA VAL A 6 -2.85 -2.86 3.05
C VAL A 6 -3.64 -1.75 2.39
N ASP A 7 -4.51 -1.13 3.18
CA ASP A 7 -5.27 0.04 2.77
C ASP A 7 -4.37 1.26 2.53
N THR A 8 -4.87 2.26 1.81
CA THR A 8 -4.14 3.46 1.42
C THR A 8 -3.62 4.27 2.60
N ASP A 9 -4.40 4.41 3.67
CA ASP A 9 -3.95 5.12 4.87
C ASP A 9 -2.87 4.34 5.61
N ALA A 10 -3.04 3.02 5.74
CA ALA A 10 -2.05 2.15 6.35
C ALA A 10 -0.71 2.18 5.57
N PHE A 11 -0.76 2.12 4.24
CA PHE A 11 0.41 2.30 3.37
C PHE A 11 1.08 3.65 3.63
N SER A 12 0.29 4.73 3.68
CA SER A 12 0.81 6.08 3.90
C SER A 12 1.51 6.21 5.25
N HIS A 13 0.92 5.66 6.31
CA HIS A 13 1.51 5.63 7.65
C HIS A 13 2.81 4.81 7.70
N LEU A 14 2.81 3.62 7.09
CA LEU A 14 3.97 2.73 7.00
C LEU A 14 5.13 3.36 6.21
N TRP A 15 4.83 4.04 5.10
CA TRP A 15 5.85 4.67 4.27
C TRP A 15 6.46 5.91 4.93
N THR A 16 5.63 6.75 5.55
CA THR A 16 6.08 7.98 6.22
C THR A 16 6.63 7.74 7.62
N ASN A 17 6.62 6.49 8.09
CA ASN A 17 7.11 6.07 9.41
C ASN A 17 6.53 6.90 10.57
N THR A 18 5.22 7.13 10.52
CA THR A 18 4.48 7.78 11.62
C THR A 18 4.36 6.89 12.86
N VAL A 19 3.89 7.42 13.99
CA VAL A 19 3.64 6.63 15.22
C VAL A 19 2.73 5.42 14.94
N ALA A 20 1.72 5.59 14.09
CA ALA A 20 0.80 4.52 13.69
C ALA A 20 1.46 3.43 12.82
N ALA A 21 2.63 3.68 12.22
CA ALA A 21 3.34 2.69 11.41
C ALA A 21 3.70 1.44 12.23
N SER A 22 3.99 1.62 13.52
CA SER A 22 4.41 0.53 14.41
C SER A 22 3.32 -0.53 14.61
N SER A 23 2.05 -0.12 14.75
CA SER A 23 0.92 -1.05 14.91
C SER A 23 0.64 -1.80 13.61
N PHE A 24 0.69 -1.12 12.46
CA PHE A 24 0.49 -1.77 11.16
C PHE A 24 1.62 -2.73 10.80
N ALA A 25 2.88 -2.39 11.10
CA ALA A 25 4.04 -3.19 10.74
C ALA A 25 4.01 -4.58 11.38
N GLN A 26 3.49 -4.70 12.61
CA GLN A 26 3.33 -5.99 13.30
C GLN A 26 2.44 -6.97 12.53
N HIS A 27 1.43 -6.47 11.82
CA HIS A 27 0.53 -7.31 11.02
C HIS A 27 1.17 -7.82 9.72
N LEU A 28 2.30 -7.24 9.30
CA LEU A 28 3.01 -7.62 8.08
C LEU A 28 4.11 -8.68 8.31
N ILE A 29 4.47 -8.95 9.57
CA ILE A 29 5.50 -9.95 9.91
C ILE A 29 5.03 -11.34 9.43
N GLY A 30 5.79 -11.95 8.54
CA GLY A 30 5.49 -13.28 7.99
C GLY A 30 4.35 -13.31 6.96
N ALA A 31 3.87 -12.14 6.51
CA ALA A 31 2.84 -12.01 5.48
C ALA A 31 3.42 -11.43 4.18
N VAL A 32 2.70 -11.63 3.08
CA VAL A 32 2.93 -10.93 1.81
C VAL A 32 2.03 -9.70 1.79
N PRO A 33 2.59 -8.48 1.84
CA PRO A 33 1.79 -7.27 1.79
C PRO A 33 1.29 -7.02 0.36
N VAL A 34 0.00 -6.75 0.24
CA VAL A 34 -0.70 -6.51 -1.02
C VAL A 34 -1.35 -5.12 -0.95
N ILE A 35 -1.26 -4.33 -2.01
CA ILE A 35 -2.08 -3.13 -2.18
C ILE A 35 -2.94 -3.28 -3.43
N SER A 36 -4.08 -2.60 -3.47
CA SER A 36 -4.89 -2.56 -4.68
C SER A 36 -4.27 -1.62 -5.72
N PHE A 37 -4.58 -1.82 -7.00
CA PHE A 37 -4.26 -0.83 -8.04
C PHE A 37 -4.92 0.54 -7.74
N THR A 38 -6.08 0.54 -7.09
CA THR A 38 -6.75 1.76 -6.61
C THR A 38 -5.88 2.50 -5.59
N THR A 39 -5.28 1.81 -4.63
CA THR A 39 -4.34 2.39 -3.65
C THR A 39 -3.16 3.06 -4.34
N VAL A 40 -2.60 2.45 -5.39
CA VAL A 40 -1.54 3.08 -6.21
C VAL A 40 -2.06 4.40 -6.82
N ALA A 41 -3.23 4.39 -7.43
CA ALA A 41 -3.81 5.61 -8.01
C ALA A 41 -4.04 6.71 -6.96
N GLU A 42 -4.53 6.37 -5.77
CA GLU A 42 -4.81 7.33 -4.69
C GLU A 42 -3.54 8.01 -4.17
N VAL A 43 -2.45 7.25 -3.95
CA VAL A 43 -1.20 7.84 -3.44
C VAL A 43 -0.52 8.72 -4.49
N HIS A 44 -0.60 8.37 -5.76
CA HIS A 44 -0.12 9.21 -6.86
C HIS A 44 -0.97 10.47 -7.04
N PHE A 45 -2.30 10.35 -6.92
CA PHE A 45 -3.19 11.50 -6.93
C PHE A 45 -2.87 12.45 -5.77
N GLY A 46 -2.67 11.91 -4.56
CA GLY A 46 -2.24 12.69 -3.39
C GLY A 46 -0.91 13.42 -3.63
N ALA A 47 0.08 12.73 -4.21
CA ALA A 47 1.37 13.33 -4.57
C ALA A 47 1.23 14.48 -5.58
N ALA A 48 0.42 14.29 -6.62
CA ALA A 48 0.15 15.31 -7.63
C ALA A 48 -0.58 16.52 -7.04
N LYS A 49 -1.63 16.28 -6.23
CA LYS A 49 -2.38 17.32 -5.53
C LYS A 49 -1.50 18.14 -4.58
N ALA A 50 -0.51 17.51 -3.95
CA ALA A 50 0.45 18.15 -3.06
C ALA A 50 1.64 18.80 -3.78
N GLY A 51 1.68 18.77 -5.12
CA GLY A 51 2.75 19.40 -5.90
C GLY A 51 4.13 18.76 -5.69
N TRP A 52 4.18 17.44 -5.46
CA TRP A 52 5.47 16.77 -5.23
C TRP A 52 6.36 16.81 -6.47
N GLY A 53 7.64 17.08 -6.26
CA GLY A 53 8.66 16.98 -7.31
C GLY A 53 9.05 15.53 -7.62
N GLN A 54 9.69 15.32 -8.78
CA GLN A 54 10.04 14.00 -9.32
C GLN A 54 10.76 13.10 -8.31
N ARG A 55 11.74 13.63 -7.57
CA ARG A 55 12.48 12.86 -6.56
C ARG A 55 11.58 12.18 -5.53
N ARG A 56 10.51 12.86 -5.08
CA ARG A 56 9.60 12.31 -4.07
C ARG A 56 8.62 11.31 -4.69
N ILE A 57 8.27 11.50 -5.97
CA ILE A 57 7.50 10.54 -6.77
C ILE A 57 8.33 9.25 -6.95
N ASP A 58 9.60 9.34 -7.30
CA ASP A 58 10.47 8.17 -7.44
C ASP A 58 10.59 7.38 -6.13
N GLN A 59 10.60 8.08 -4.98
CA GLN A 59 10.59 7.46 -3.66
C GLN A 59 9.25 6.77 -3.35
N LEU A 60 8.13 7.35 -3.79
CA LEU A 60 6.81 6.72 -3.69
C LEU A 60 6.78 5.43 -4.53
N ASP A 61 7.28 5.47 -5.77
CA ASP A 61 7.36 4.30 -6.65
C ASP A 61 8.20 3.18 -6.04
N GLN A 62 9.33 3.53 -5.42
CA GLN A 62 10.17 2.57 -4.70
C GLN A 62 9.47 1.95 -3.49
N ALA A 63 8.61 2.71 -2.80
CA ALA A 63 7.81 2.20 -1.69
C ALA A 63 6.71 1.24 -2.19
N VAL A 64 5.99 1.61 -3.25
CA VAL A 64 4.96 0.79 -3.90
C VAL A 64 5.53 -0.56 -4.36
N ARG A 65 6.75 -0.60 -4.91
CA ARG A 65 7.43 -1.84 -5.36
C ARG A 65 7.67 -2.89 -4.29
N ARG A 66 7.48 -2.56 -3.00
CA ARG A 66 7.60 -3.51 -1.88
C ARG A 66 6.32 -4.33 -1.66
N TYR A 67 5.26 -4.01 -2.38
CA TYR A 67 3.94 -4.63 -2.27
C TYR A 67 3.61 -5.39 -3.56
N VAL A 68 2.83 -6.46 -3.43
CA VAL A 68 2.12 -7.03 -4.58
C VAL A 68 0.97 -6.08 -4.93
N VAL A 69 0.88 -5.65 -6.19
CA VAL A 69 -0.25 -4.83 -6.65
C VAL A 69 -1.34 -5.75 -7.20
N ALA A 70 -2.46 -5.85 -6.50
CA ALA A 70 -3.62 -6.61 -6.95
C ALA A 70 -4.43 -5.80 -7.98
N PRO A 71 -4.92 -6.43 -9.07
CA PRO A 71 -5.78 -5.77 -10.03
C PRO A 71 -7.14 -5.44 -9.40
N THR A 72 -7.78 -4.37 -9.88
CA THR A 72 -9.05 -3.84 -9.32
C THR A 72 -10.21 -4.83 -9.36
N THR A 73 -10.15 -5.86 -10.21
CA THR A 73 -11.19 -6.89 -10.36
C THR A 73 -10.83 -8.23 -9.69
N MET A 74 -9.79 -8.28 -8.83
CA MET A 74 -9.38 -9.53 -8.20
C MET A 74 -10.30 -9.94 -7.04
N ILE A 75 -10.95 -11.09 -7.18
CA ILE A 75 -11.40 -11.90 -6.04
C ILE A 75 -10.16 -12.69 -5.57
N LEU A 76 -9.61 -12.36 -4.40
CA LEU A 76 -8.51 -13.12 -3.83
C LEU A 76 -9.04 -14.50 -3.39
N PRO A 77 -8.42 -15.62 -3.80
CA PRO A 77 -8.82 -16.94 -3.31
C PRO A 77 -8.66 -16.99 -1.79
N GLY A 78 -9.76 -17.20 -1.06
CA GLY A 78 -9.82 -17.16 0.40
C GLY A 78 -10.42 -15.89 1.02
N CYS A 79 -10.67 -14.85 0.22
CA CYS A 79 -11.64 -13.79 0.56
C CYS A 79 -12.99 -14.16 -0.04
N GLY A 80 -13.62 -15.20 0.51
CA GLY A 80 -15.02 -15.50 0.23
C GLY A 80 -15.90 -14.40 0.82
N VAL A 81 -16.82 -13.88 0.02
CA VAL A 81 -18.08 -13.35 0.56
C VAL A 81 -18.88 -14.57 0.99
N ASP A 82 -18.99 -14.77 2.30
CA ASP A 82 -20.08 -15.58 2.87
C ASP A 82 -21.42 -14.84 2.65
#